data_AF-S2YXB7-F1
#
_entry.id   AF-S2YXB7-F1
#
_cell.length_a   1.000
_cell.length_b   1.000
_cell.length_c   1.000
_cell.angle_alpha   90.00
_cell.angle_beta   90.00
_cell.angle_gamma   90.00
#
_symmetry.space_group_name_H-M   'P 1'
#
loop_
_entity.id
_entity.type
_entity.pdbx_description
1 polymer ?
#
loop_
_entity_poly.entity_id
_entity_poly.type
_entity_poly.pdbx_seq_one_letter_code
_entity_poly.pdbx_strand_id
1 'polypeptide(L)'
;MGSQDQHRQNEPKTAAEARERAAALTAQADEHDREAGRYDSHDLREQAGHLRTLARQLDRQEQRAKNAQDAISVDAHRRRFREQHTPGGRPLTQSGGDAA
;
A
#
# COMPACT_ATOMS: atom_id res chain seq x y z
N MET A 1 -6.58 6.49 -32.33
CA MET A 1 -6.95 5.70 -31.14
C MET A 1 -5.71 5.48 -30.27
N GLY A 2 -5.26 6.47 -29.49
CA GLY A 2 -4.00 6.35 -28.72
C GLY A 2 -3.85 7.28 -27.52
N SER A 3 -4.87 8.09 -27.20
CA SER A 3 -4.82 9.04 -26.09
C SER A 3 -5.02 8.38 -24.73
N GLN A 4 -5.74 7.26 -24.66
CA GLN A 4 -6.09 6.61 -23.38
C GLN A 4 -4.92 5.85 -22.75
N ASP A 5 -3.97 5.36 -23.55
CA ASP A 5 -2.80 4.60 -23.07
C ASP A 5 -1.68 5.51 -22.55
N GLN A 6 -1.58 6.75 -23.04
CA GLN A 6 -0.61 7.74 -22.53
C GLN A 6 -0.93 8.20 -21.11
N HIS A 7 -2.22 8.31 -20.76
CA HIS A 7 -2.61 8.68 -19.40
C HIS A 7 -2.22 7.61 -18.37
N ARG A 8 -2.36 6.32 -18.71
CA ARG A 8 -1.91 5.22 -17.83
C ARG A 8 -0.41 5.19 -17.58
N GLN A 9 0.39 5.57 -18.58
CA GLN A 9 1.86 5.63 -18.45
C GLN A 9 2.28 6.74 -17.47
N ASN A 10 1.51 7.81 -17.42
CA ASN A 10 1.79 8.98 -16.58
C ASN A 10 1.08 8.96 -15.23
N GLU A 11 0.29 7.93 -14.90
CA GLU A 11 -0.30 7.82 -13.58
C GLU A 11 0.74 7.38 -12.53
N PRO A 12 0.64 7.88 -11.28
CA PRO A 12 1.51 7.43 -10.20
C PRO A 12 1.33 5.94 -9.96
N LYS A 13 2.44 5.21 -9.80
CA LYS A 13 2.43 3.75 -9.58
C LYS A 13 2.51 3.39 -8.10
N THR A 14 2.99 4.30 -7.27
CA THR A 14 3.10 4.10 -5.81
C THR A 14 2.31 5.14 -5.03
N ALA A 15 1.95 4.80 -3.80
CA ALA A 15 1.31 5.73 -2.88
C ALA A 15 2.18 6.97 -2.61
N ALA A 16 3.50 6.79 -2.54
CA ALA A 16 4.47 7.87 -2.34
C ALA A 16 4.47 8.87 -3.51
N GLU A 17 4.57 8.38 -4.74
CA GLU A 17 4.53 9.21 -5.95
C GLU A 17 3.21 10.00 -6.06
N ALA A 18 2.08 9.36 -5.75
CA ALA A 18 0.78 10.02 -5.77
C ALA A 18 0.70 11.15 -4.73
N ARG A 19 1.26 10.95 -3.52
CA ARG A 19 1.33 11.99 -2.47
C ARG A 19 2.24 13.13 -2.88
N GLU A 20 3.42 12.83 -3.42
CA GLU A 20 4.39 13.84 -3.85
C GLU A 20 3.79 14.74 -4.94
N ARG A 21 3.15 14.15 -5.96
CA ARG A 21 2.48 14.92 -7.01
C ARG A 21 1.29 15.73 -6.49
N ALA A 22 0.50 15.17 -5.57
CA ALA A 22 -0.58 15.92 -4.94
C ALA A 22 -0.06 17.13 -4.15
N ALA A 23 1.08 16.98 -3.46
CA ALA A 23 1.72 18.06 -2.73
C ALA A 23 2.25 19.14 -3.70
N ALA A 24 2.89 18.74 -4.81
CA ALA A 24 3.35 19.66 -5.85
C ALA A 24 2.20 20.47 -6.46
N LEU A 25 1.07 19.82 -6.80
CA LEU A 25 -0.12 20.51 -7.32
C LEU A 25 -0.76 21.45 -6.30
N THR A 26 -0.73 21.08 -5.01
CA THR A 26 -1.21 21.97 -3.94
C THR A 26 -0.32 23.21 -3.82
N ALA A 27 1.01 23.03 -3.86
CA ALA A 27 1.95 24.14 -3.82
C ALA A 27 1.81 25.08 -5.03
N GLN A 28 1.59 24.53 -6.23
CA GLN A 28 1.28 25.31 -7.42
C GLN A 28 -0.04 26.08 -7.27
N ALA A 29 -1.10 25.43 -6.77
CA ALA A 29 -2.38 26.08 -6.50
C ALA A 29 -2.22 27.26 -5.53
N ASP A 30 -1.43 27.07 -4.46
CA ASP A 30 -1.18 28.12 -3.47
C ASP A 30 -0.34 29.28 -4.03
N GLU A 31 0.53 29.03 -5.03
CA GLU A 31 1.25 30.08 -5.75
C GLU A 31 0.33 30.86 -6.68
N HIS A 32 -0.49 30.15 -7.47
CA HIS A 32 -1.48 30.77 -8.37
C HIS A 32 -2.50 31.63 -7.60
N ASP A 33 -2.90 31.21 -6.40
CA ASP A 33 -3.77 32.00 -5.53
C ASP A 33 -3.14 33.33 -5.09
N ARG A 34 -1.81 33.41 -5.00
CA ARG A 34 -1.10 34.66 -4.67
C ARG A 34 -0.97 35.59 -5.87
N GLU A 35 -0.80 35.04 -7.06
CA GLU A 35 -0.52 35.81 -8.28
C GLU A 35 -1.77 36.26 -9.04
N ALA A 36 -2.76 35.38 -9.24
CA ALA A 36 -3.87 35.58 -10.19
C ALA A 36 -5.27 35.60 -9.54
N GLY A 37 -5.40 35.17 -8.29
CA GLY A 37 -6.68 35.08 -7.57
C GLY A 37 -7.38 33.72 -7.69
N ARG A 38 -8.36 33.49 -6.81
CA ARG A 38 -8.83 32.14 -6.37
C ARG A 38 -9.46 31.21 -7.42
N TYR A 39 -9.83 31.71 -8.60
CA TYR A 39 -10.56 30.89 -9.57
C TYR A 39 -9.64 29.93 -10.34
N ASP A 40 -8.40 30.33 -10.62
CA ASP A 40 -7.48 29.52 -11.43
C ASP A 40 -6.87 28.33 -10.65
N SER A 41 -6.87 28.39 -9.31
CA SER A 41 -6.32 27.33 -8.46
C SER A 41 -7.30 26.18 -8.20
N HIS A 42 -8.58 26.34 -8.55
CA HIS A 42 -9.63 25.36 -8.26
C HIS A 42 -9.32 24.00 -8.92
N ASP A 43 -8.98 24.01 -10.21
CA ASP A 43 -8.71 22.79 -10.99
C ASP A 43 -7.46 22.06 -10.47
N LEU A 44 -6.44 22.81 -10.03
CA LEU A 44 -5.24 22.24 -9.40
C LEU A 44 -5.57 21.59 -8.05
N ARG A 45 -6.45 22.20 -7.26
CA ARG A 45 -6.91 21.66 -5.98
C ARG A 45 -7.76 20.40 -6.17
N GLU A 46 -8.63 20.37 -7.19
CA GLU A 46 -9.37 19.16 -7.55
C GLU A 46 -8.40 18.03 -7.94
N GLN A 47 -7.46 18.29 -8.87
CA GLN A 47 -6.47 17.29 -9.28
C GLN A 47 -5.64 16.76 -8.10
N ALA A 48 -5.22 17.63 -7.18
CA ALA A 48 -4.56 17.23 -5.95
C ALA A 48 -5.46 16.32 -5.07
N GLY A 49 -6.76 16.61 -5.01
CA GLY A 49 -7.77 15.77 -4.34
C GLY A 49 -7.90 14.38 -4.94
N HIS A 50 -7.93 14.28 -6.27
CA HIS A 50 -7.94 13.01 -7.00
C HIS A 50 -6.70 12.17 -6.67
N LEU A 51 -5.51 12.77 -6.71
CA LEU A 51 -4.25 12.08 -6.41
C LEU A 51 -4.15 11.64 -4.94
N ARG A 52 -4.65 12.42 -3.98
CA ARG A 52 -4.72 11.99 -2.58
C ARG A 52 -5.62 10.77 -2.41
N THR A 53 -6.71 10.69 -3.16
CA THR A 53 -7.60 9.53 -3.14
C THR A 53 -6.92 8.31 -3.75
N LEU A 54 -6.24 8.48 -4.88
CA LEU A 54 -5.42 7.44 -5.51
C LEU A 54 -4.32 6.94 -4.57
N ALA A 55 -3.60 7.85 -3.90
CA ALA A 55 -2.57 7.49 -2.93
C ALA A 55 -3.11 6.57 -1.83
N ARG A 56 -4.32 6.84 -1.31
CA ARG A 56 -4.96 5.98 -0.29
C ARG A 56 -5.39 4.62 -0.83
N GLN A 57 -5.65 4.51 -2.14
CA GLN A 57 -5.96 3.23 -2.77
C GLN A 57 -4.68 2.41 -2.96
N LEU A 58 -3.63 3.03 -3.49
CA LEU A 58 -2.31 2.41 -3.68
C LEU A 58 -1.71 1.96 -2.35
N ASP A 59 -1.76 2.80 -1.30
CA ASP A 59 -1.25 2.48 0.04
C ASP A 59 -1.92 1.22 0.62
N ARG A 60 -3.24 1.08 0.43
CA ARG A 60 -3.98 -0.12 0.83
C ARG A 60 -3.59 -1.35 -0.02
N GLN A 61 -3.32 -1.18 -1.30
CA GLN A 61 -2.87 -2.29 -2.16
C GLN A 61 -1.46 -2.75 -1.77
N GLU A 62 -0.54 -1.80 -1.58
CA GLU A 62 0.84 -2.06 -1.13
C GLU A 62 0.85 -2.76 0.23
N GLN A 63 0.06 -2.28 1.19
CA GLN A 63 -0.03 -2.91 2.50
C GLN A 63 -0.61 -4.33 2.44
N ARG A 64 -1.61 -4.57 1.59
CA ARG A 64 -2.14 -5.93 1.36
C ARG A 64 -1.10 -6.85 0.75
N ALA A 65 -0.36 -6.37 -0.25
CA ALA A 65 0.70 -7.15 -0.89
C ALA A 65 1.81 -7.50 0.12
N LYS A 66 2.22 -6.52 0.94
CA LYS A 66 3.20 -6.74 2.01
C LYS A 66 2.70 -7.74 3.05
N ASN A 67 1.47 -7.56 3.56
CA ASN A 67 0.88 -8.48 4.53
C ASN A 67 0.77 -9.92 3.98
N ALA A 68 0.44 -10.07 2.69
CA ALA A 68 0.40 -11.38 2.04
C ALA A 68 1.79 -12.04 1.99
N GLN A 69 2.83 -11.25 1.65
CA GLN A 69 4.21 -11.73 1.62
C GLN A 69 4.75 -12.08 3.02
N ASP A 70 4.40 -11.28 4.02
CA ASP A 70 4.74 -11.53 5.42
C ASP A 70 4.06 -12.80 5.93
N ALA A 71 2.78 -13.03 5.59
CA ALA A 71 2.06 -14.24 5.95
C ALA A 71 2.70 -15.51 5.35
N ILE A 72 3.08 -15.46 4.06
CA ILE A 72 3.81 -16.55 3.40
C ILE A 72 5.14 -16.85 4.12
N SER A 73 5.87 -15.80 4.52
CA SER A 73 7.16 -15.93 5.20
C SER A 73 6.99 -16.55 6.60
N VAL A 74 5.98 -16.09 7.36
CA VAL A 74 5.65 -16.64 8.68
C VAL A 74 5.25 -18.11 8.59
N ASP A 75 4.42 -18.48 7.62
CA ASP A 75 4.01 -19.88 7.42
C ASP A 75 5.19 -20.77 7.01
N ALA A 76 6.08 -20.29 6.15
CA ALA A 76 7.31 -21.00 5.79
C ALA A 76 8.22 -21.23 7.02
N HIS A 77 8.37 -20.21 7.88
CA HIS A 77 9.14 -20.33 9.13
C HIS A 77 8.49 -21.30 10.12
N ARG A 78 7.17 -21.22 10.30
CA ARG A 78 6.41 -22.14 11.18
C ARG A 78 6.54 -23.59 10.71
N ARG A 79 6.48 -23.83 9.40
CA ARG A 79 6.66 -25.16 8.81
C ARG A 79 8.06 -25.71 9.09
N ARG A 80 9.11 -24.91 8.83
CA ARG A 80 10.50 -25.31 9.10
C ARG A 80 10.74 -25.61 10.58
N PHE A 81 10.21 -24.79 11.48
CA PHE A 81 10.32 -25.04 12.92
C PHE A 81 9.63 -26.34 13.33
N ARG A 82 8.42 -26.61 12.82
CA ARG A 82 7.70 -27.87 13.08
C ARG A 82 8.47 -29.09 12.57
N GLU A 83 9.03 -29.02 11.36
CA GLU A 83 9.83 -30.10 10.75
C GLU A 83 11.12 -30.37 11.54
N GLN A 84 11.75 -29.34 12.11
CA GLN A 84 12.99 -29.47 12.89
C GLN A 84 12.74 -29.97 14.33
N HIS A 85 11.64 -29.57 14.96
CA HIS A 85 11.35 -29.91 16.36
C HIS A 85 10.41 -31.11 16.55
N THR A 86 9.92 -31.71 15.47
CA THR A 86 9.10 -32.94 15.52
C THR A 86 9.65 -33.98 14.54
N PRO A 87 10.57 -34.87 14.97
CA PRO A 87 10.97 -35.99 14.13
C PRO A 87 9.75 -36.88 13.89
N GLY A 88 9.22 -36.90 12.67
CA GLY A 88 8.10 -37.78 12.28
C GLY A 88 6.68 -37.19 12.41
N GLY A 89 6.51 -35.90 12.70
CA GLY A 89 5.21 -35.21 12.55
C GLY A 89 4.08 -35.63 13.49
N ARG A 90 4.34 -36.41 14.55
CA ARG A 90 3.35 -36.67 15.60
C ARG A 90 3.29 -35.48 16.56
N PRO A 91 2.11 -34.87 16.80
CA PRO A 91 1.98 -33.89 17.87
C PRO A 91 2.41 -34.57 19.18
N LEU A 92 3.25 -33.89 19.97
CA LEU A 92 3.54 -34.31 21.33
C LEU A 92 2.20 -34.39 22.06
N THR A 93 1.66 -35.60 22.19
CA THR A 93 0.49 -35.87 22.99
C THR A 93 0.80 -35.33 24.36
N GLN A 94 0.05 -34.31 24.75
CA GLN A 94 -0.04 -33.78 26.09
C GLN A 94 -0.37 -34.95 27.02
N SER A 95 0.67 -35.59 27.56
CA SER A 95 0.56 -36.54 28.65
C SER A 95 0.17 -35.74 29.88
N GLY A 96 -1.13 -35.44 29.98
CA GLY A 96 -1.75 -35.07 31.23
C GLY A 96 -1.50 -36.20 32.20
N GLY A 97 -0.66 -35.92 33.20
CA GLY A 97 -0.62 -36.72 34.40
C GLY A 97 -1.97 -36.63 35.06
N ASP A 98 -2.62 -37.77 35.22
CA ASP A 98 -3.36 -38.04 36.44
C ASP A 98 -2.88 -39.40 36.92
N ALA A 99 -2.08 -39.33 37.97
CA ALA A 99 -1.71 -40.47 38.78
C ALA A 99 -2.98 -40.92 39.53
N ALA A 100 -3.38 -42.17 39.33
CA ALA A 100 -4.36 -42.86 40.15
C ALA A 100 -3.74 -43.31 41.47
#